data_AF-A0A8B5WW58-F1
#
_entry.id   AF-A0A8B5WW58-F1
#
_cell.length_a   1.000
_cell.length_b   1.000
_cell.length_c   1.000
_cell.angle_alpha   90.00
_cell.angle_beta   90.00
_cell.angle_gamma   90.00
#
_symmetry.space_group_name_H-M   'P 1'
#
loop_
_entity.id
_entity.type
_entity.pdbx_description
1 polymer ?
#
loop_
_entity_poly.entity_id
_entity_poly.type
_entity_poly.pdbx_seq_one_letter_code
_entity_poly.pdbx_strand_id
1 'polypeptide(L)'
;MKKPRVSAPKKAVESQKNEDGSAITVTLRPIRGIAPTTYLPVVYSIAIVLVLVGVFLVPGLVNRGTRITFSTLPDGASVYVDGVRIGSSPIESFVSSGTRTITVKKPFFADHERVVEVGGRVAASLFFPSRRTIDARLHPSDTRAMLEEAVLEYSRWSGVAFATAQSQFPPVVSWAVRDFHTGYGSDGANAVPEAFFDAVLGHTVSVDTLRDALRAVFIDSSRGGAFTPASGLDVVSRLAEYYRDEDGFLEHIAAVAPASLVADDAPWYAEYLADRRTRIIASVLAAELEVEVGDRVAVAGQWFRPVAPAQFVFGFRDDAQSAETSIPVVRRTGSFLVAESPVTRGMYREFVAENPTWARENASALVADGLVTDEYLAWLGDGRSDALPVTHVSYAAAREYAAWFSDRTAGYTARLPREHEWEVAARVNESDLYPGAFREVVTDGPVAVGGFGAGAAGLFDMLGNVWEWTDDRYLPAVHALSSDALERAQQYPAAHRVVRGGSWANRSNGVSVTTRGLQPQDWATPFIGFRVVLERSM
;
A
#
# COMPACT_ATOMS: atom_id res chain seq x y z
N MET A 1 -58.09 43.63 43.65
CA MET A 1 -56.62 43.77 43.46
C MET A 1 -56.34 44.86 42.42
N LYS A 2 -55.71 45.95 42.84
CA LYS A 2 -55.23 47.05 41.97
C LYS A 2 -53.99 46.59 41.18
N LYS A 3 -53.92 46.92 39.89
CA LYS A 3 -52.64 47.09 39.16
C LYS A 3 -52.72 48.38 38.32
N PRO A 4 -51.80 49.34 38.48
CA PRO A 4 -51.81 50.60 37.74
C PRO A 4 -51.08 50.47 36.40
N ARG A 5 -51.56 51.21 35.38
CA ARG A 5 -50.87 51.44 34.11
C ARG A 5 -49.68 52.38 34.36
N VAL A 6 -48.48 51.88 34.11
CA VAL A 6 -47.24 52.68 34.08
C VAL A 6 -47.12 53.35 32.71
N SER A 7 -46.98 54.66 32.70
CA SER A 7 -46.63 55.47 31.52
C SER A 7 -45.17 55.24 31.15
N ALA A 8 -44.90 54.96 29.88
CA ALA A 8 -43.53 54.93 29.35
C ALA A 8 -42.93 56.35 29.34
N PRO A 9 -41.66 56.53 29.75
CA PRO A 9 -41.03 57.84 29.73
C PRO A 9 -40.59 58.20 28.30
N LYS A 10 -40.91 59.42 27.86
CA LYS A 10 -40.29 60.04 26.68
C LYS A 10 -38.80 60.23 26.98
N LYS A 11 -37.92 59.49 26.29
CA LYS A 11 -36.48 59.76 26.28
C LYS A 11 -36.24 61.16 25.69
N ALA A 12 -35.72 62.06 26.51
CA ALA A 12 -35.19 63.35 26.08
C ALA A 12 -33.93 63.09 25.24
N VAL A 13 -33.87 63.67 24.05
CA VAL A 13 -32.65 63.71 23.24
C VAL A 13 -31.76 64.80 23.84
N GLU A 14 -30.61 64.39 24.35
CA GLU A 14 -29.61 65.21 25.01
C GLU A 14 -28.95 66.14 23.97
N SER A 15 -29.28 67.43 24.03
CA SER A 15 -28.67 68.47 23.20
C SER A 15 -27.31 68.85 23.78
N GLN A 16 -26.23 68.66 23.01
CA GLN A 16 -24.90 69.17 23.35
C GLN A 16 -24.97 70.69 23.63
N LYS A 17 -24.41 71.11 24.75
CA LYS A 17 -24.27 72.51 25.18
C LYS A 17 -22.83 72.96 25.02
N ASN A 18 -22.62 74.22 24.66
CA ASN A 18 -21.31 74.87 24.76
C ASN A 18 -20.94 75.13 26.24
N GLU A 19 -19.68 75.46 26.53
CA GLU A 19 -19.16 75.72 27.89
C GLU A 19 -19.93 76.83 28.65
N ASP A 20 -20.72 77.66 27.96
CA ASP A 20 -21.56 78.71 28.54
C ASP A 20 -23.03 78.31 28.78
N GLY A 21 -23.39 77.05 28.54
CA GLY A 21 -24.72 76.51 28.84
C GLY A 21 -25.83 76.90 27.86
N SER A 22 -25.51 77.62 26.78
CA SER A 22 -26.45 77.93 25.69
C SER A 22 -26.74 76.68 24.83
N ALA A 23 -28.02 76.49 24.48
CA ALA A 23 -28.44 75.36 23.63
C ALA A 23 -27.96 75.61 22.19
N ILE A 24 -27.14 74.70 21.66
CA ILE A 24 -26.69 74.76 20.26
C ILE A 24 -27.92 74.58 19.37
N THR A 25 -28.47 75.71 18.91
CA THR A 25 -29.64 75.73 18.03
C THR A 25 -29.13 75.69 16.60
N VAL A 26 -28.95 74.48 16.08
CA VAL A 26 -28.56 74.27 14.68
C VAL A 26 -29.72 74.70 13.78
N THR A 27 -29.63 75.90 13.23
CA THR A 27 -30.61 76.43 12.28
C THR A 27 -30.19 76.09 10.86
N LEU A 28 -30.86 75.10 10.27
CA LEU A 28 -30.61 74.73 8.88
C LEU A 28 -31.27 75.75 7.95
N ARG A 29 -30.50 76.31 7.00
CA ARG A 29 -31.00 77.30 6.04
C ARG A 29 -31.89 76.66 4.97
N PRO A 30 -32.99 77.32 4.55
CA PRO A 30 -33.78 76.88 3.40
C PRO A 30 -32.92 76.82 2.13
N ILE A 31 -33.03 75.74 1.37
CA ILE A 31 -32.32 75.57 0.10
C ILE A 31 -33.32 75.86 -1.02
N ARG A 32 -33.06 76.90 -1.83
CA ARG A 32 -33.92 77.31 -2.96
C ARG A 32 -35.41 77.44 -2.60
N GLY A 33 -35.71 77.98 -1.41
CA GLY A 33 -37.08 78.21 -0.94
C GLY A 33 -37.78 77.01 -0.28
N ILE A 34 -37.11 75.85 -0.13
CA ILE A 34 -37.68 74.67 0.51
C ILE A 34 -37.32 74.65 2.00
N ALA A 35 -38.33 74.50 2.87
CA ALA A 35 -38.13 74.44 4.32
C ALA A 35 -37.41 73.14 4.75
N PRO A 36 -36.57 73.18 5.81
CA PRO A 36 -35.90 72.00 6.37
C PRO A 36 -36.81 70.83 6.67
N THR A 37 -38.02 71.07 7.15
CA THR A 37 -39.03 70.03 7.43
C THR A 37 -39.43 69.22 6.19
N THR A 38 -39.24 69.77 4.98
CA THR A 38 -39.59 69.11 3.71
C THR A 38 -38.38 68.46 3.05
N TYR A 39 -37.22 69.12 3.02
CA TYR A 39 -36.05 68.54 2.36
C TYR A 39 -35.33 67.49 3.22
N LEU A 40 -35.38 67.55 4.56
CA LEU A 40 -34.72 66.55 5.43
C LEU A 40 -35.29 65.14 5.24
N PRO A 41 -36.63 64.93 5.24
CA PRO A 41 -37.19 63.60 4.95
C PRO A 41 -36.80 63.09 3.58
N VAL A 42 -36.78 63.95 2.55
CA VAL A 42 -36.35 63.58 1.20
C VAL A 42 -34.87 63.16 1.19
N VAL A 43 -33.99 63.92 1.85
CA VAL A 43 -32.57 63.59 1.98
C VAL A 43 -32.38 62.27 2.73
N TYR A 44 -33.11 62.04 3.82
CA TYR A 44 -33.06 60.77 4.55
C TYR A 44 -33.62 59.60 3.75
N SER A 45 -34.71 59.78 3.01
CA SER A 45 -35.25 58.77 2.10
C SER A 45 -34.25 58.40 1.01
N ILE A 46 -33.58 59.40 0.40
CA ILE A 46 -32.50 59.16 -0.57
C ILE A 46 -31.34 58.42 0.08
N ALA A 47 -30.90 58.84 1.27
CA ALA A 47 -29.83 58.18 2.01
C ALA A 47 -30.17 56.71 2.34
N ILE A 48 -31.40 56.44 2.78
CA ILE A 48 -31.89 55.07 3.04
C ILE A 48 -31.91 54.25 1.76
N VAL A 49 -32.39 54.80 0.64
CA VAL A 49 -32.36 54.11 -0.65
C VAL A 49 -30.93 53.81 -1.09
N LEU A 50 -30.00 54.76 -0.94
CA LEU A 50 -28.59 54.55 -1.26
C LEU A 50 -27.96 53.47 -0.37
N VAL A 51 -28.30 53.43 0.92
CA VAL A 51 -27.87 52.37 1.85
C VAL A 51 -28.48 51.02 1.43
N LEU A 52 -29.76 50.97 1.08
CA LEU A 52 -30.41 49.74 0.61
C LEU A 52 -29.79 49.24 -0.71
N VAL A 53 -29.52 50.13 -1.67
CA VAL A 53 -28.80 49.80 -2.91
C VAL A 53 -27.38 49.32 -2.61
N GLY A 54 -26.68 50.01 -1.70
CA GLY A 54 -25.34 49.64 -1.24
C GLY A 54 -25.30 48.26 -0.61
N VAL A 55 -26.31 47.89 0.19
CA VAL A 55 -26.38 46.60 0.89
C VAL A 55 -26.89 45.48 -0.01
N PHE A 56 -27.89 45.76 -0.86
CA PHE A 56 -28.56 44.72 -1.65
C PHE A 56 -27.99 44.52 -3.05
N LEU A 57 -27.40 45.55 -3.68
CA LEU A 57 -27.00 45.50 -5.10
C LEU A 57 -25.48 45.52 -5.31
N VAL A 58 -24.74 46.35 -4.55
CA VAL A 58 -23.28 46.50 -4.74
C VAL A 58 -22.52 45.17 -4.54
N PRO A 59 -22.81 44.33 -3.52
CA PRO A 59 -22.08 43.07 -3.35
C PRO A 59 -22.23 42.12 -4.55
N GLY A 60 -23.42 42.07 -5.17
CA GLY A 60 -23.68 41.25 -6.37
C GLY A 60 -23.08 41.80 -7.66
N LEU A 61 -22.76 43.10 -7.70
CA LEU A 61 -22.08 43.74 -8.83
C LEU A 61 -20.56 43.57 -8.78
N VAL A 62 -19.97 43.62 -7.58
CA VAL A 62 -18.51 43.48 -7.40
C VAL A 62 -18.05 42.03 -7.58
N ASN A 63 -18.76 41.06 -6.98
CA ASN A 63 -18.43 39.63 -7.06
C ASN A 63 -19.50 38.88 -7.87
N ARG A 64 -19.52 39.08 -9.19
CA ARG A 64 -20.45 38.40 -10.09
C ARG A 64 -20.13 36.90 -10.19
N GLY A 65 -20.91 36.08 -9.48
CA GLY A 65 -20.77 34.63 -9.49
C GLY A 65 -21.69 33.96 -8.46
N THR A 66 -21.48 32.67 -8.24
CA THR A 66 -22.25 31.87 -7.28
C THR A 66 -21.34 30.90 -6.55
N ARG A 67 -21.70 30.52 -5.33
CA ARG A 67 -21.05 29.38 -4.68
C ARG A 67 -21.62 28.09 -5.26
N ILE A 68 -20.71 27.22 -5.69
CA ILE A 68 -21.03 25.91 -6.23
C ILE A 68 -20.43 24.86 -5.30
N THR A 69 -21.27 23.92 -4.89
CA THR A 69 -20.86 22.70 -4.20
C THR A 69 -20.62 21.64 -5.27
N PHE A 70 -19.39 21.18 -5.39
CA PHE A 70 -19.02 20.06 -6.23
C PHE A 70 -19.06 18.80 -5.39
N SER A 71 -19.91 17.85 -5.78
CA SER A 71 -20.07 16.55 -5.14
C SER A 71 -19.77 15.48 -6.17
N THR A 72 -19.04 14.42 -5.80
CA THR A 72 -18.68 13.37 -6.75
C THR A 72 -18.92 12.00 -6.16
N LEU A 73 -19.18 11.02 -7.01
CA LEU A 73 -19.25 9.62 -6.60
C LEU A 73 -18.26 8.81 -7.44
N PRO A 74 -17.20 8.24 -6.84
CA PRO A 74 -16.79 8.38 -5.43
C PRO A 74 -16.27 9.79 -5.06
N ASP A 75 -16.24 10.08 -3.76
CA ASP A 75 -15.70 11.32 -3.18
C ASP A 75 -14.17 11.44 -3.35
N GLY A 76 -13.61 12.62 -3.08
CA GLY A 76 -12.16 12.86 -3.07
C GLY A 76 -11.55 13.13 -4.46
N ALA A 77 -12.38 13.27 -5.49
CA ALA A 77 -11.92 13.60 -6.83
C ALA A 77 -11.42 15.05 -6.91
N SER A 78 -10.34 15.28 -7.66
CA SER A 78 -9.83 16.63 -7.91
C SER A 78 -10.75 17.37 -8.88
N VAL A 79 -11.21 18.55 -8.48
CA VAL A 79 -12.09 19.40 -9.28
C VAL A 79 -11.29 20.58 -9.85
N TYR A 80 -11.48 20.82 -11.14
CA TYR A 80 -10.86 21.91 -11.89
C TYR A 80 -11.96 22.78 -12.50
N VAL A 81 -11.76 24.10 -12.50
CA VAL A 81 -12.60 25.08 -13.19
C VAL A 81 -11.74 25.84 -14.17
N ASP A 82 -12.07 25.76 -15.46
CA ASP A 82 -11.28 26.34 -16.56
C ASP A 82 -9.80 25.92 -16.51
N GLY A 83 -9.53 24.67 -16.14
CA GLY A 83 -8.19 24.11 -16.01
C GLY A 83 -7.46 24.40 -14.69
N VAL A 84 -8.03 25.22 -13.79
CA VAL A 84 -7.42 25.54 -12.49
C VAL A 84 -7.98 24.64 -11.39
N ARG A 85 -7.10 23.95 -10.65
CA ARG A 85 -7.51 23.07 -9.53
C ARG A 85 -8.06 23.90 -8.37
N ILE A 86 -9.31 23.64 -7.99
CA ILE A 86 -9.95 24.31 -6.84
C ILE A 86 -9.90 23.48 -5.56
N GLY A 87 -9.77 22.15 -5.65
CA GLY A 87 -9.64 21.26 -4.49
C GLY A 87 -10.14 19.85 -4.75
N SER A 88 -10.45 19.10 -3.69
CA SER A 88 -11.00 17.74 -3.75
C SER A 88 -12.46 17.72 -3.29
N SER A 89 -13.32 17.00 -3.99
CA SER A 89 -14.73 16.85 -3.63
C SER A 89 -14.93 16.05 -2.33
N PRO A 90 -16.03 16.29 -1.58
CA PRO A 90 -16.98 17.39 -1.76
C PRO A 90 -16.36 18.74 -1.38
N ILE A 91 -16.54 19.76 -2.22
CA ILE A 91 -15.99 21.10 -1.98
C ILE A 91 -16.96 22.20 -2.41
N GLU A 92 -17.08 23.24 -1.60
CA GLU A 92 -17.78 24.48 -1.97
C GLU A 92 -16.75 25.52 -2.40
N SER A 93 -16.91 26.07 -3.61
CA SER A 93 -16.06 27.14 -4.12
C SER A 93 -16.89 28.21 -4.84
N PHE A 94 -16.40 29.45 -4.81
CA PHE A 94 -17.00 30.54 -5.57
C PHE A 94 -16.56 30.46 -7.03
N VAL A 95 -17.53 30.41 -7.94
CA VAL A 95 -17.27 30.40 -9.38
C VAL A 95 -17.83 31.67 -10.00
N SER A 96 -17.00 32.38 -10.74
CA SER A 96 -17.37 33.61 -11.43
C SER A 96 -18.35 33.33 -12.57
N SER A 97 -19.24 34.29 -12.84
CA SER A 97 -20.26 34.15 -13.86
C SER A 97 -19.67 33.95 -15.26
N GLY A 98 -20.42 33.28 -16.13
CA GLY A 98 -20.03 32.95 -17.51
C GLY A 98 -20.12 31.45 -17.78
N THR A 99 -19.77 31.07 -19.00
CA THR A 99 -19.58 29.67 -19.40
C THR A 99 -18.28 29.17 -18.80
N ARG A 100 -18.35 28.12 -17.99
CA ARG A 100 -17.20 27.55 -17.28
C ARG A 100 -17.08 26.07 -17.63
N THR A 101 -15.86 25.61 -17.85
CA THR A 101 -15.57 24.19 -18.03
C THR A 101 -15.17 23.59 -16.70
N ILE A 102 -15.90 22.57 -16.25
CA ILE A 102 -15.60 21.84 -15.02
C ILE A 102 -15.04 20.50 -15.42
N THR A 103 -13.85 20.18 -14.93
CA THR A 103 -13.22 18.88 -15.12
C THR A 103 -13.04 18.23 -13.75
N VAL A 104 -13.48 16.99 -13.62
CA VAL A 104 -13.32 16.18 -12.41
C VAL A 104 -12.42 15.00 -12.77
N LYS A 105 -11.34 14.84 -12.00
CA LYS A 105 -10.35 13.79 -12.20
C LYS A 105 -10.14 13.01 -10.92
N LYS A 106 -10.10 11.69 -11.02
CA LYS A 106 -9.71 10.80 -9.93
C LYS A 106 -8.84 9.67 -10.51
N PRO A 107 -7.73 9.28 -9.85
CA PRO A 107 -6.90 8.18 -10.31
C PRO A 107 -7.73 6.92 -10.57
N PHE A 108 -7.48 6.24 -11.70
CA PHE A 108 -8.20 5.03 -12.14
C PHE A 108 -9.69 5.22 -12.50
N PHE A 109 -10.14 6.47 -12.63
CA PHE A 109 -11.47 6.80 -13.15
C PHE A 109 -11.35 7.59 -14.45
N ALA A 110 -12.34 7.46 -15.32
CA ALA A 110 -12.45 8.30 -16.50
C ALA A 110 -12.66 9.76 -16.10
N ASP A 111 -11.93 10.66 -16.77
CA ASP A 111 -12.10 12.10 -16.62
C ASP A 111 -13.54 12.49 -16.96
N HIS A 112 -14.17 13.28 -16.10
CA HIS A 112 -15.51 13.80 -16.32
C HIS A 112 -15.44 15.31 -16.59
N GLU A 113 -15.84 15.72 -17.79
CA GLU A 113 -15.86 17.12 -18.18
C GLU A 113 -17.29 17.59 -18.48
N ARG A 114 -17.64 18.76 -17.96
CA ARG A 114 -18.94 19.37 -18.18
C ARG A 114 -18.82 20.88 -18.28
N VAL A 115 -19.39 21.44 -19.35
CA VAL A 115 -19.57 22.89 -19.50
C VAL A 115 -20.83 23.32 -18.75
N VAL A 116 -20.71 24.32 -17.89
CA VAL A 116 -21.80 24.84 -17.06
C VAL A 116 -21.88 26.35 -17.18
N GLU A 117 -23.09 26.85 -17.40
CA GLU A 117 -23.36 28.28 -17.33
C GLU A 117 -23.60 28.74 -15.89
N VAL A 118 -22.72 29.62 -15.44
CA VAL A 118 -22.77 30.22 -14.11
C VAL A 118 -23.42 31.60 -14.21
N GLY A 119 -24.63 31.74 -13.69
CA GLY A 119 -25.33 33.01 -13.61
C GLY A 119 -24.80 33.91 -12.48
N GLY A 120 -24.76 35.22 -12.71
CA GLY A 120 -24.51 36.22 -11.65
C GLY A 120 -25.82 36.69 -11.01
N ARG A 121 -25.82 36.94 -9.69
CA ARG A 121 -26.96 37.57 -8.98
C ARG A 121 -26.64 39.01 -8.63
N VAL A 122 -27.59 39.91 -8.90
CA VAL A 122 -27.41 41.35 -8.66
C VAL A 122 -28.08 41.80 -7.35
N ALA A 123 -29.23 41.22 -6.94
CA ALA A 123 -29.99 41.66 -5.77
C ALA A 123 -29.95 40.67 -4.59
N ALA A 124 -29.83 41.20 -3.37
CA ALA A 124 -29.87 40.48 -2.10
C ALA A 124 -28.86 39.33 -1.94
N SER A 125 -27.75 39.34 -2.70
CA SER A 125 -26.75 38.27 -2.72
C SER A 125 -26.06 38.06 -1.36
N LEU A 126 -26.02 39.11 -0.52
CA LEU A 126 -25.50 39.05 0.85
C LEU A 126 -26.39 38.19 1.78
N PHE A 127 -27.71 38.26 1.62
CA PHE A 127 -28.67 37.59 2.51
C PHE A 127 -29.15 36.23 1.98
N PHE A 128 -29.13 36.04 0.66
CA PHE A 128 -29.61 34.83 0.00
C PHE A 128 -28.57 34.32 -1.01
N PRO A 129 -27.44 33.76 -0.53
CA PRO A 129 -26.43 33.19 -1.41
C PRO A 129 -27.04 32.05 -2.23
N SER A 130 -26.81 32.09 -3.55
CA SER A 130 -27.17 30.98 -4.43
C SER A 130 -26.23 29.82 -4.15
N ARG A 131 -26.77 28.69 -3.74
CA ARG A 131 -26.04 27.42 -3.67
C ARG A 131 -26.50 26.57 -4.84
N ARG A 132 -25.57 26.19 -5.71
CA ARG A 132 -25.81 25.18 -6.74
C ARG A 132 -24.96 23.97 -6.42
N THR A 133 -25.51 22.79 -6.61
CA THR A 133 -24.75 21.54 -6.52
C THR A 133 -24.48 21.04 -7.92
N ILE A 134 -23.25 20.60 -8.16
CA ILE A 134 -22.85 19.89 -9.36
C ILE A 134 -22.41 18.51 -8.91
N ASP A 135 -23.22 17.51 -9.26
CA ASP A 135 -22.94 16.10 -9.01
C ASP A 135 -22.25 15.48 -10.22
N ALA A 136 -21.16 14.75 -10.00
CA ALA A 136 -20.49 13.96 -11.03
C ALA A 136 -20.30 12.51 -10.56
N ARG A 137 -20.82 11.54 -11.32
CA ARG A 137 -20.53 10.12 -11.11
C ARG A 137 -19.37 9.74 -12.02
N LEU A 138 -18.31 9.22 -11.42
CA LEU A 138 -17.13 8.76 -12.12
C LEU A 138 -17.23 7.24 -12.35
N HIS A 139 -16.81 6.81 -13.54
CA HIS A 139 -16.73 5.41 -13.88
C HIS A 139 -15.27 4.95 -13.86
N PRO A 140 -14.96 3.78 -13.29
CA PRO A 140 -13.59 3.28 -13.24
C PRO A 140 -13.11 2.98 -14.65
N SER A 141 -11.88 3.41 -14.94
CA SER A 141 -11.21 3.12 -16.22
C SER A 141 -10.36 1.84 -16.14
N ASP A 142 -9.78 1.56 -14.97
CA ASP A 142 -8.99 0.36 -14.71
C ASP A 142 -9.09 -0.05 -13.24
N THR A 143 -9.92 -1.05 -12.95
CA THR A 143 -10.10 -1.52 -11.57
C THR A 143 -9.02 -2.44 -11.08
N ARG A 144 -8.30 -3.11 -12.00
CA ARG A 144 -7.16 -3.95 -11.61
C ARG A 144 -6.04 -3.06 -11.11
N ALA A 145 -5.66 -2.02 -11.86
CA ALA A 145 -4.63 -1.08 -11.46
C ALA A 145 -4.98 -0.34 -10.15
N MET A 146 -6.25 -0.01 -9.95
CA MET A 146 -6.73 0.59 -8.70
C MET A 146 -6.50 -0.32 -7.48
N LEU A 147 -6.86 -1.61 -7.60
CA LEU A 147 -6.66 -2.58 -6.52
C LEU A 147 -5.17 -2.88 -6.32
N GLU A 148 -4.38 -2.95 -7.39
CA GLU A 148 -2.93 -3.11 -7.33
C GLU A 148 -2.25 -1.95 -6.59
N GLU A 149 -2.59 -0.69 -6.90
CA GLU A 149 -2.03 0.47 -6.18
C GLU A 149 -2.43 0.45 -4.70
N ALA A 150 -3.67 0.04 -4.39
CA ALA A 150 -4.13 -0.08 -3.01
C ALA A 150 -3.33 -1.12 -2.20
N VAL A 151 -3.07 -2.30 -2.78
CA VAL A 151 -2.21 -3.31 -2.14
C VAL A 151 -0.77 -2.81 -2.02
N LEU A 152 -0.24 -2.14 -3.05
CA LEU A 152 1.11 -1.58 -3.00
C LEU A 152 1.26 -0.55 -1.88
N GLU A 153 0.32 0.40 -1.77
CA GLU A 153 0.33 1.38 -0.69
C GLU A 153 0.15 0.70 0.68
N TYR A 154 -0.78 -0.24 0.81
CA TYR A 154 -0.97 -1.03 2.03
C TYR A 154 0.31 -1.80 2.44
N SER A 155 1.04 -2.36 1.47
CA SER A 155 2.32 -3.03 1.70
C SER A 155 3.41 -2.08 2.23
N ARG A 156 3.45 -0.81 1.76
CA ARG A 156 4.37 0.21 2.28
C ARG A 156 4.08 0.51 3.74
N TRP A 157 2.79 0.59 4.09
CA TRP A 157 2.35 0.79 5.46
C TRP A 157 2.61 -0.41 6.37
N SER A 158 2.55 -1.65 5.84
CA SER A 158 2.85 -2.86 6.63
C SER A 158 4.28 -2.91 7.19
N GLY A 159 5.22 -2.12 6.64
CA GLY A 159 6.57 -1.98 7.19
C GLY A 159 6.71 -0.98 8.34
N VAL A 160 5.66 -0.21 8.67
CA VAL A 160 5.72 0.85 9.69
C VAL A 160 5.29 0.27 11.05
N ALA A 161 6.20 0.32 12.02
CA ALA A 161 6.01 -0.40 13.27
C ALA A 161 4.86 0.12 14.17
N PHE A 162 4.53 1.43 14.15
CA PHE A 162 3.48 1.98 15.05
C PHE A 162 2.78 3.21 14.49
N ALA A 163 1.46 3.28 14.70
CA ALA A 163 0.68 4.51 14.59
C ALA A 163 0.83 5.35 15.87
N THR A 164 0.92 6.66 15.73
CA THR A 164 0.85 7.61 16.86
C THR A 164 -0.44 8.41 16.78
N ALA A 165 -0.78 9.18 17.82
CA ALA A 165 -1.91 10.12 17.74
C ALA A 165 -1.77 11.14 16.58
N GLN A 166 -0.56 11.34 16.06
CA GLN A 166 -0.26 12.21 14.93
C GLN A 166 -0.15 11.47 13.59
N SER A 167 0.06 10.14 13.61
CA SER A 167 0.21 9.30 12.41
C SER A 167 -0.70 8.08 12.51
N GLN A 168 -1.86 8.14 11.88
CA GLN A 168 -2.78 6.99 11.78
C GLN A 168 -2.60 6.30 10.44
N PHE A 169 -2.75 4.97 10.43
CA PHE A 169 -2.83 4.21 9.19
C PHE A 169 -4.04 4.67 8.37
N PRO A 170 -3.85 5.17 7.13
CA PRO A 170 -4.98 5.49 6.27
C PRO A 170 -5.73 4.20 5.92
N PRO A 171 -7.08 4.24 5.79
CA PRO A 171 -7.87 3.07 5.43
C PRO A 171 -7.85 2.84 3.90
N VAL A 172 -6.65 2.61 3.37
CA VAL A 172 -6.33 2.52 1.94
C VAL A 172 -7.20 1.45 1.26
N VAL A 173 -7.29 0.26 1.85
CA VAL A 173 -7.99 -0.88 1.27
C VAL A 173 -9.50 -0.65 1.33
N SER A 174 -10.02 -0.14 2.46
CA SER A 174 -11.43 0.21 2.56
C SER A 174 -11.86 1.26 1.54
N TRP A 175 -11.01 2.27 1.29
CA TRP A 175 -11.29 3.29 0.28
C TRP A 175 -11.28 2.71 -1.13
N ALA A 176 -10.30 1.87 -1.48
CA ALA A 176 -10.24 1.22 -2.78
C ALA A 176 -11.46 0.31 -3.04
N VAL A 177 -11.86 -0.50 -2.06
CA VAL A 177 -13.04 -1.37 -2.16
C VAL A 177 -14.35 -0.58 -2.23
N ARG A 178 -14.46 0.53 -1.50
CA ARG A 178 -15.61 1.44 -1.63
C ARG A 178 -15.65 2.08 -3.02
N ASP A 179 -14.51 2.56 -3.51
CA ASP A 179 -14.40 3.20 -4.81
C ASP A 179 -14.70 2.20 -5.95
N PHE A 180 -14.29 0.94 -5.80
CA PHE A 180 -14.68 -0.18 -6.66
C PHE A 180 -16.20 -0.31 -6.76
N HIS A 181 -16.89 -0.47 -5.63
CA HIS A 181 -18.34 -0.68 -5.62
C HIS A 181 -19.15 0.56 -6.04
N THR A 182 -18.66 1.77 -5.75
CA THR A 182 -19.34 3.01 -6.17
C THR A 182 -19.23 3.28 -7.67
N GLY A 183 -18.14 2.84 -8.31
CA GLY A 183 -17.88 3.03 -9.74
C GLY A 183 -18.73 2.16 -10.68
N TYR A 184 -19.12 0.96 -10.24
CA TYR A 184 -19.91 0.01 -11.03
C TYR A 184 -21.43 0.20 -10.93
N GLY A 185 -21.90 1.10 -10.05
CA GLY A 185 -23.33 1.23 -9.77
C GLY A 185 -23.89 0.06 -8.96
N SER A 186 -25.13 0.20 -8.50
CA SER A 186 -25.84 -0.81 -7.70
C SER A 186 -26.17 -2.11 -8.45
N ASP A 187 -25.72 -2.26 -9.69
CA ASP A 187 -25.96 -3.44 -10.52
C ASP A 187 -25.15 -4.67 -10.05
N GLY A 188 -24.25 -4.49 -9.07
CA GLY A 188 -23.92 -5.49 -8.05
C GLY A 188 -23.28 -6.79 -8.53
N ALA A 189 -22.94 -6.96 -9.80
CA ALA A 189 -22.49 -8.27 -10.31
C ALA A 189 -21.04 -8.61 -9.96
N ASN A 190 -20.19 -7.62 -9.68
CA ASN A 190 -18.75 -7.83 -9.54
C ASN A 190 -18.33 -7.76 -8.07
N ALA A 191 -17.83 -8.87 -7.54
CA ALA A 191 -17.10 -8.90 -6.27
C ALA A 191 -15.65 -8.48 -6.49
N VAL A 192 -14.99 -7.96 -5.46
CA VAL A 192 -13.54 -7.79 -5.47
C VAL A 192 -12.89 -9.18 -5.52
N PRO A 193 -11.89 -9.43 -6.40
CA PRO A 193 -11.29 -10.76 -6.53
C PRO A 193 -10.71 -11.29 -5.21
N GLU A 194 -10.87 -12.58 -4.90
CA GLU A 194 -10.32 -13.19 -3.67
C GLU A 194 -8.80 -12.99 -3.53
N ALA A 195 -8.07 -13.06 -4.65
CA ALA A 195 -6.63 -12.80 -4.68
C ALA A 195 -6.24 -11.42 -4.11
N PHE A 196 -7.13 -10.43 -4.18
CA PHE A 196 -6.92 -9.12 -3.53
C PHE A 196 -6.91 -9.27 -2.00
N PHE A 197 -7.87 -10.00 -1.45
CA PHE A 197 -7.98 -10.22 -0.01
C PHE A 197 -6.85 -11.11 0.52
N ASP A 198 -6.37 -12.08 -0.27
CA ASP A 198 -5.17 -12.86 0.08
C ASP A 198 -3.93 -11.97 0.15
N ALA A 199 -3.77 -11.04 -0.79
CA ALA A 199 -2.67 -10.07 -0.76
C ALA A 199 -2.78 -9.09 0.43
N VAL A 200 -3.98 -8.60 0.73
CA VAL A 200 -4.24 -7.74 1.90
C VAL A 200 -3.93 -8.50 3.20
N LEU A 201 -4.38 -9.76 3.33
CA LEU A 201 -4.09 -10.60 4.49
C LEU A 201 -2.58 -10.81 4.63
N GLY A 202 -1.86 -11.08 3.54
CA GLY A 202 -0.41 -11.24 3.54
C GLY A 202 0.38 -10.01 4.02
N HIS A 203 -0.24 -8.82 4.02
CA HIS A 203 0.33 -7.56 4.50
C HIS A 203 -0.27 -7.07 5.83
N THR A 204 -1.21 -7.80 6.41
CA THR A 204 -1.81 -7.44 7.69
C THR A 204 -0.84 -7.78 8.81
N VAL A 205 -0.39 -6.80 9.61
CA VAL A 205 0.64 -7.03 10.65
C VAL A 205 0.34 -6.37 11.99
N SER A 206 -0.74 -5.59 12.04
CA SER A 206 -1.12 -4.78 13.21
C SER A 206 -2.63 -4.69 13.32
N VAL A 207 -3.12 -4.32 14.50
CA VAL A 207 -4.56 -4.07 14.74
C VAL A 207 -5.14 -3.05 13.75
N ASP A 208 -4.39 -2.00 13.42
CA ASP A 208 -4.89 -0.95 12.52
C ASP A 208 -4.99 -1.42 11.07
N THR A 209 -3.99 -2.16 10.59
CA THR A 209 -4.03 -2.78 9.26
C THR A 209 -5.14 -3.84 9.18
N LEU A 210 -5.30 -4.67 10.22
CA LEU A 210 -6.40 -5.65 10.32
C LEU A 210 -7.77 -4.98 10.31
N ARG A 211 -7.93 -3.84 11.00
CA ARG A 211 -9.19 -3.08 11.01
C ARG A 211 -9.56 -2.60 9.61
N ASP A 212 -8.60 -2.12 8.84
CA ASP A 212 -8.83 -1.71 7.45
C ASP A 212 -9.19 -2.90 6.55
N ALA A 213 -8.46 -4.02 6.66
CA ALA A 213 -8.74 -5.25 5.93
C ALA A 213 -10.15 -5.79 6.22
N LEU A 214 -10.54 -5.86 7.49
CA LEU A 214 -11.88 -6.29 7.89
C LEU A 214 -12.94 -5.33 7.35
N ARG A 215 -12.73 -4.02 7.49
CA ARG A 215 -13.68 -3.02 6.96
C ARG A 215 -13.85 -3.14 5.45
N ALA A 216 -12.78 -3.42 4.71
CA ALA A 216 -12.84 -3.72 3.28
C ALA A 216 -13.71 -4.95 2.99
N VAL A 217 -13.55 -6.05 3.73
CA VAL A 217 -14.42 -7.24 3.62
C VAL A 217 -15.89 -6.88 3.90
N PHE A 218 -16.17 -6.09 4.94
CA PHE A 218 -17.55 -5.64 5.24
C PHE A 218 -18.16 -4.80 4.11
N ILE A 219 -17.39 -3.90 3.51
CA ILE A 219 -17.83 -3.07 2.38
C ILE A 219 -18.09 -3.95 1.14
N ASP A 220 -17.23 -4.93 0.90
CA ASP A 220 -17.37 -5.84 -0.23
C ASP A 220 -18.59 -6.75 -0.09
N SER A 221 -18.79 -7.35 1.09
CA SER A 221 -19.98 -8.16 1.42
C SER A 221 -21.30 -7.38 1.40
N SER A 222 -21.25 -6.04 1.53
CA SER A 222 -22.42 -5.17 1.32
C SER A 222 -22.50 -4.58 -0.09
N ARG A 223 -21.56 -4.92 -0.99
CA ARG A 223 -21.42 -4.36 -2.35
C ARG A 223 -21.41 -2.82 -2.35
N GLY A 224 -20.73 -2.22 -1.37
CA GLY A 224 -20.70 -0.78 -1.13
C GLY A 224 -22.00 -0.17 -0.60
N GLY A 225 -23.03 -0.98 -0.37
CA GLY A 225 -24.32 -0.57 0.16
C GLY A 225 -24.41 -0.62 1.69
N ALA A 226 -25.64 -0.48 2.20
CA ALA A 226 -25.93 -0.60 3.63
C ALA A 226 -25.67 -2.04 4.10
N PHE A 227 -25.08 -2.18 5.28
CA PHE A 227 -24.84 -3.49 5.88
C PHE A 227 -26.15 -4.15 6.31
N THR A 228 -26.35 -5.41 5.91
CA THR A 228 -27.58 -6.19 6.18
C THR A 228 -27.26 -7.50 6.89
N PRO A 229 -28.24 -8.18 7.50
CA PRO A 229 -28.03 -9.53 8.05
C PRO A 229 -27.49 -10.53 7.02
N ALA A 230 -27.86 -10.40 5.74
CA ALA A 230 -27.34 -11.25 4.67
C ALA A 230 -25.85 -10.99 4.40
N SER A 231 -25.44 -9.72 4.35
CA SER A 231 -24.01 -9.36 4.29
C SER A 231 -23.24 -9.85 5.51
N GLY A 232 -23.86 -9.85 6.70
CA GLY A 232 -23.25 -10.42 7.90
C GLY A 232 -23.03 -11.93 7.80
N LEU A 233 -23.98 -12.68 7.25
CA LEU A 233 -23.82 -14.11 7.01
C LEU A 233 -22.68 -14.38 6.01
N ASP A 234 -22.59 -13.58 4.95
CA ASP A 234 -21.50 -13.67 3.96
C ASP A 234 -20.12 -13.48 4.60
N VAL A 235 -19.95 -12.45 5.45
CA VAL A 235 -18.69 -12.23 6.19
C VAL A 235 -18.36 -13.44 7.07
N VAL A 236 -19.33 -13.98 7.80
CA VAL A 236 -19.11 -15.15 8.67
C VAL A 236 -18.73 -16.39 7.85
N SER A 237 -19.39 -16.63 6.72
CA SER A 237 -19.08 -17.73 5.81
C SER A 237 -17.65 -17.61 5.26
N ARG A 238 -17.27 -16.44 4.77
CA ARG A 238 -15.91 -16.16 4.28
C ARG A 238 -14.86 -16.37 5.35
N LEU A 239 -15.09 -15.87 6.57
CA LEU A 239 -14.17 -16.10 7.69
C LEU A 239 -14.06 -17.59 8.08
N ALA A 240 -15.15 -18.35 7.99
CA ALA A 240 -15.14 -19.79 8.25
C ALA A 240 -14.40 -20.58 7.17
N GLU A 241 -14.46 -20.14 5.91
CA GLU A 241 -13.67 -20.69 4.80
C GLU A 241 -12.18 -20.38 4.97
N TYR A 242 -11.82 -19.11 5.23
CA TYR A 242 -10.45 -18.72 5.56
C TYR A 242 -9.90 -19.55 6.73
N TYR A 243 -10.67 -19.73 7.80
CA TYR A 243 -10.25 -20.56 8.92
C TYR A 243 -9.99 -22.02 8.55
N ARG A 244 -10.75 -22.57 7.59
CA ARG A 244 -10.63 -23.96 7.16
C ARG A 244 -9.43 -24.16 6.25
N ASP A 245 -9.19 -23.22 5.35
CA ASP A 245 -8.28 -23.39 4.23
C ASP A 245 -6.88 -22.78 4.49
N GLU A 246 -6.78 -21.84 5.44
CA GLU A 246 -5.56 -21.09 5.72
C GLU A 246 -4.94 -21.48 7.07
N ASP A 247 -3.92 -22.34 7.02
CA ASP A 247 -3.33 -23.04 8.18
C ASP A 247 -3.02 -22.13 9.39
N GLY A 248 -2.36 -21.00 9.13
CA GLY A 248 -1.88 -20.08 10.16
C GLY A 248 -2.82 -18.91 10.47
N PHE A 249 -4.03 -18.88 9.91
CA PHE A 249 -4.94 -17.74 10.05
C PHE A 249 -5.21 -17.35 11.51
N LEU A 250 -5.62 -18.28 12.38
CA LEU A 250 -5.90 -17.95 13.79
C LEU A 250 -4.65 -17.51 14.56
N GLU A 251 -3.51 -18.17 14.34
CA GLU A 251 -2.26 -17.79 15.01
C GLU A 251 -1.84 -16.38 14.60
N HIS A 252 -2.03 -16.05 13.33
CA HIS A 252 -1.77 -14.72 12.82
C HIS A 252 -2.70 -13.67 13.44
N ILE A 253 -4.02 -13.94 13.47
CA ILE A 253 -4.99 -13.05 14.11
C ILE A 253 -4.65 -12.86 15.60
N ALA A 254 -4.27 -13.92 16.32
CA ALA A 254 -3.84 -13.83 17.70
C ALA A 254 -2.56 -12.99 17.87
N ALA A 255 -1.59 -13.13 16.97
CA ALA A 255 -0.34 -12.38 17.00
C ALA A 255 -0.52 -10.87 16.80
N VAL A 256 -1.54 -10.46 16.05
CA VAL A 256 -1.85 -9.04 15.80
C VAL A 256 -2.99 -8.50 16.67
N ALA A 257 -3.65 -9.36 17.46
CA ALA A 257 -4.75 -8.95 18.33
C ALA A 257 -4.25 -8.01 19.46
N PRO A 258 -5.08 -7.05 19.89
CA PRO A 258 -4.71 -6.19 21.01
C PRO A 258 -4.55 -7.02 22.29
N ALA A 259 -3.56 -6.66 23.13
CA ALA A 259 -3.25 -7.40 24.35
C ALA A 259 -4.47 -7.61 25.27
N SER A 260 -5.45 -6.70 25.28
CA SER A 260 -6.70 -6.85 26.04
C SER A 260 -7.58 -8.02 25.59
N LEU A 261 -7.47 -8.45 24.34
CA LEU A 261 -8.17 -9.62 23.80
C LEU A 261 -7.42 -10.93 24.10
N VAL A 262 -6.12 -10.83 24.36
CA VAL A 262 -5.19 -11.94 24.65
C VAL A 262 -4.84 -11.98 26.15
N ALA A 263 -5.42 -11.10 26.97
CA ALA A 263 -5.05 -10.83 28.37
C ALA A 263 -5.41 -11.95 29.36
N ASP A 264 -4.79 -11.88 30.54
CA ASP A 264 -4.80 -12.78 31.71
C ASP A 264 -6.17 -13.36 32.14
N ASP A 265 -7.29 -12.78 31.70
CA ASP A 265 -8.64 -13.19 32.06
C ASP A 265 -9.15 -14.41 31.26
N ALA A 266 -8.38 -14.90 30.29
CA ALA A 266 -8.70 -16.09 29.50
C ALA A 266 -7.54 -17.11 29.39
N PRO A 267 -7.09 -17.73 30.50
CA PRO A 267 -6.03 -18.75 30.46
C PRO A 267 -6.32 -19.90 29.48
N TRP A 268 -7.60 -20.25 29.35
CA TRP A 268 -8.08 -21.26 28.40
C TRP A 268 -7.75 -20.92 26.93
N TYR A 269 -7.69 -19.63 26.58
CA TYR A 269 -7.42 -19.20 25.20
C TYR A 269 -5.93 -19.33 24.86
N ALA A 270 -5.06 -18.96 25.80
CA ALA A 270 -3.62 -19.20 25.67
C ALA A 270 -3.30 -20.70 25.59
N GLU A 271 -3.93 -21.52 26.44
CA GLU A 271 -3.83 -22.99 26.36
C GLU A 271 -4.35 -23.54 25.03
N TYR A 272 -5.47 -23.01 24.52
CA TYR A 272 -6.03 -23.40 23.22
C TYR A 272 -5.08 -23.11 22.07
N LEU A 273 -4.46 -21.92 22.01
CA LEU A 273 -3.49 -21.56 20.98
C LEU A 273 -2.23 -22.43 21.10
N ALA A 274 -1.72 -22.66 22.32
CA ALA A 274 -0.57 -23.54 22.55
C ALA A 274 -0.86 -24.99 22.12
N ASP A 275 -2.02 -25.54 22.46
CA ASP A 275 -2.46 -26.88 22.05
C ASP A 275 -2.67 -26.95 20.53
N ARG A 276 -3.26 -25.92 19.90
CA ARG A 276 -3.40 -25.85 18.44
C ARG A 276 -2.05 -25.81 17.74
N ARG A 277 -1.13 -24.95 18.18
CA ARG A 277 0.22 -24.86 17.64
C ARG A 277 0.97 -26.18 17.81
N THR A 278 0.85 -26.82 18.97
CA THR A 278 1.43 -28.15 19.24
C THR A 278 0.85 -29.20 18.30
N ARG A 279 -0.46 -29.21 18.07
CA ARG A 279 -1.09 -30.14 17.12
C ARG A 279 -0.67 -29.91 15.67
N ILE A 280 -0.56 -28.66 15.24
CA ILE A 280 -0.05 -28.31 13.90
C ILE A 280 1.39 -28.81 13.77
N ILE A 281 2.27 -28.43 14.70
CA ILE A 281 3.68 -28.86 14.71
C ILE A 281 3.77 -30.39 14.72
N ALA A 282 3.06 -31.08 15.62
CA ALA A 282 3.09 -32.53 15.73
C ALA A 282 2.56 -33.22 14.46
N SER A 283 1.48 -32.69 13.86
CA SER A 283 0.92 -33.25 12.62
C SER A 283 1.85 -33.08 11.42
N VAL A 284 2.64 -32.01 11.38
CA VAL A 284 3.53 -31.72 10.25
C VAL A 284 4.93 -32.27 10.47
N LEU A 285 5.48 -32.29 11.68
CA LEU A 285 6.75 -32.97 11.99
C LEU A 285 6.62 -34.50 11.92
N ALA A 286 5.41 -35.05 12.12
CA ALA A 286 5.14 -36.46 11.87
C ALA A 286 5.16 -36.82 10.38
N ALA A 287 5.02 -35.83 9.48
CA ALA A 287 5.42 -35.99 8.09
C ALA A 287 6.93 -35.68 8.02
N GLU A 288 7.76 -36.72 8.11
CA GLU A 288 9.21 -36.53 7.91
C GLU A 288 9.44 -35.78 6.59
N LEU A 289 10.31 -34.77 6.65
CA LEU A 289 10.80 -34.09 5.47
C LEU A 289 11.78 -35.01 4.71
N GLU A 290 11.30 -36.12 4.18
CA GLU A 290 12.06 -36.93 3.24
C GLU A 290 11.95 -36.29 1.85
N VAL A 291 12.80 -35.30 1.58
CA VAL A 291 12.99 -34.81 0.21
C VAL A 291 14.19 -35.53 -0.37
N GLU A 292 13.95 -36.34 -1.39
CA GLU A 292 15.05 -36.94 -2.14
C GLU A 292 15.77 -35.86 -2.95
N VAL A 293 17.10 -35.79 -2.77
CA VAL A 293 18.00 -35.00 -3.60
C VAL A 293 18.71 -35.95 -4.56
N GLY A 294 18.55 -35.71 -5.85
CA GLY A 294 19.16 -36.53 -6.90
C GLY A 294 20.65 -36.24 -7.10
N ASP A 295 21.26 -37.07 -7.95
CA ASP A 295 22.61 -36.83 -8.45
C ASP A 295 22.68 -35.53 -9.24
N ARG A 296 23.83 -34.86 -9.17
CA ARG A 296 24.05 -33.61 -9.89
C ARG A 296 23.94 -33.78 -11.40
N VAL A 297 23.31 -32.80 -12.04
CA VAL A 297 23.11 -32.74 -13.49
C VAL A 297 23.78 -31.47 -14.04
N ALA A 298 24.49 -31.59 -15.15
CA ALA A 298 25.02 -30.44 -15.88
C ALA A 298 23.98 -29.93 -16.87
N VAL A 299 23.62 -28.66 -16.77
CA VAL A 299 22.73 -27.97 -17.72
C VAL A 299 23.40 -26.66 -18.13
N ALA A 300 23.60 -26.47 -19.44
CA ALA A 300 24.24 -25.28 -20.02
C ALA A 300 25.57 -24.87 -19.34
N GLY A 301 26.39 -25.85 -18.96
CA GLY A 301 27.70 -25.60 -18.32
C GLY A 301 27.65 -25.33 -16.81
N GLN A 302 26.47 -25.32 -16.18
CA GLN A 302 26.29 -25.18 -14.74
C GLN A 302 25.78 -26.48 -14.10
N TRP A 303 26.16 -26.73 -12.85
CA TRP A 303 25.73 -27.91 -12.09
C TRP A 303 24.49 -27.61 -11.26
N PHE A 304 23.55 -28.55 -11.29
CA PHE A 304 22.28 -28.48 -10.60
C PHE A 304 22.03 -29.73 -9.78
N ARG A 305 21.25 -29.60 -8.71
CA ARG A 305 20.72 -30.71 -7.90
C ARG A 305 19.21 -30.85 -8.13
N PRO A 306 18.73 -32.03 -8.56
CA PRO A 306 17.31 -32.33 -8.56
C PRO A 306 16.78 -32.39 -7.12
N VAL A 307 15.68 -31.70 -6.87
CA VAL A 307 14.93 -31.73 -5.61
C VAL A 307 13.56 -32.30 -5.91
N ALA A 308 13.19 -33.39 -5.26
CA ALA A 308 11.88 -34.02 -5.40
C ALA A 308 10.74 -33.10 -4.87
N PRO A 309 9.48 -33.32 -5.28
CA PRO A 309 8.35 -32.62 -4.67
C PRO A 309 8.34 -32.82 -3.15
N ALA A 310 8.05 -31.77 -2.40
CA ALA A 310 8.11 -31.78 -0.94
C ALA A 310 6.89 -31.10 -0.33
N GLN A 311 6.53 -31.53 0.88
CA GLN A 311 5.60 -30.85 1.77
C GLN A 311 6.27 -30.63 3.12
N PHE A 312 6.29 -29.40 3.63
CA PHE A 312 7.10 -29.06 4.81
C PHE A 312 6.57 -27.90 5.65
N VAL A 313 7.05 -27.80 6.90
CA VAL A 313 6.83 -26.60 7.73
C VAL A 313 7.75 -25.48 7.27
N PHE A 314 7.17 -24.44 6.70
CA PHE A 314 7.89 -23.26 6.22
C PHE A 314 8.11 -22.23 7.33
N GLY A 315 9.31 -21.68 7.40
CA GLY A 315 9.70 -20.62 8.34
C GLY A 315 9.85 -21.06 9.80
N PHE A 316 9.82 -22.37 10.08
CA PHE A 316 9.87 -22.91 11.45
C PHE A 316 11.04 -23.88 11.66
N ARG A 317 11.79 -23.72 12.75
CA ARG A 317 12.76 -24.74 13.21
C ARG A 317 12.20 -25.39 14.47
N ASP A 318 12.51 -26.66 14.69
CA ASP A 318 12.13 -27.35 15.93
C ASP A 318 13.05 -26.94 17.08
N ASP A 319 12.96 -25.66 17.47
CA ASP A 319 13.70 -25.06 18.57
C ASP A 319 12.81 -24.10 19.39
N ALA A 320 13.22 -23.85 20.63
CA ALA A 320 12.43 -23.05 21.58
C ALA A 320 12.15 -21.63 21.05
N GLN A 321 13.11 -21.02 20.34
CA GLN A 321 12.96 -19.66 19.81
C GLN A 321 11.89 -19.60 18.72
N SER A 322 11.89 -20.54 17.79
CA SER A 322 10.88 -20.64 16.73
C SER A 322 9.51 -21.01 17.31
N ALA A 323 9.48 -21.85 18.35
CA ALA A 323 8.28 -22.20 19.09
C ALA A 323 7.66 -21.02 19.85
N GLU A 324 8.39 -19.94 20.08
CA GLU A 324 7.84 -18.69 20.64
C GLU A 324 7.46 -17.71 19.53
N THR A 325 8.29 -17.58 18.49
CA THR A 325 8.24 -16.42 17.57
C THR A 325 7.70 -16.70 16.17
N SER A 326 7.55 -17.96 15.75
CA SER A 326 7.23 -18.32 14.35
C SER A 326 5.90 -19.06 14.20
N ILE A 327 5.06 -18.67 13.25
CA ILE A 327 3.80 -19.36 12.95
C ILE A 327 4.09 -20.52 11.98
N PRO A 328 3.93 -21.80 12.39
CA PRO A 328 4.21 -22.94 11.53
C PRO A 328 3.13 -23.06 10.45
N VAL A 329 3.56 -23.24 9.20
CA VAL A 329 2.65 -23.38 8.06
C VAL A 329 3.16 -24.42 7.09
N VAL A 330 2.25 -25.18 6.51
CA VAL A 330 2.58 -26.16 5.49
C VAL A 330 2.76 -25.49 4.13
N ARG A 331 3.89 -25.77 3.49
CA ARG A 331 4.15 -25.41 2.08
C ARG A 331 4.39 -26.64 1.25
N ARG A 332 4.03 -26.55 -0.03
CA ARG A 332 4.29 -27.59 -1.04
C ARG A 332 5.21 -27.05 -2.12
N THR A 333 6.13 -27.87 -2.60
CA THR A 333 6.93 -27.61 -3.79
C THR A 333 6.69 -28.71 -4.82
N GLY A 334 6.74 -28.34 -6.10
CA GLY A 334 6.94 -29.31 -7.18
C GLY A 334 8.39 -29.81 -7.21
N SER A 335 8.72 -30.65 -8.19
CA SER A 335 10.11 -31.00 -8.48
C SER A 335 10.80 -29.85 -9.21
N PHE A 336 12.03 -29.54 -8.85
CA PHE A 336 12.85 -28.53 -9.52
C PHE A 336 14.33 -28.91 -9.47
N LEU A 337 15.14 -28.29 -10.33
CA LEU A 337 16.59 -28.36 -10.23
C LEU A 337 17.11 -27.07 -9.63
N VAL A 338 17.91 -27.13 -8.58
CA VAL A 338 18.54 -25.94 -7.97
C VAL A 338 20.02 -25.87 -8.33
N ALA A 339 20.51 -24.69 -8.72
CA ALA A 339 21.93 -24.49 -8.99
C ALA A 339 22.77 -24.82 -7.73
N GLU A 340 23.86 -25.57 -7.91
CA GLU A 340 24.75 -25.96 -6.80
C GLU A 340 25.37 -24.73 -6.12
N SER A 341 25.52 -23.61 -6.81
CA SER A 341 26.12 -22.37 -6.28
C SER A 341 25.37 -21.13 -6.79
N PRO A 342 25.57 -19.97 -6.13
CA PRO A 342 25.16 -18.68 -6.69
C PRO A 342 25.75 -18.46 -8.08
N VAL A 343 25.05 -17.67 -8.90
CA VAL A 343 25.57 -17.26 -10.21
C VAL A 343 26.88 -16.50 -10.00
N THR A 344 27.91 -16.88 -10.76
CA THR A 344 29.23 -16.26 -10.63
C THR A 344 29.35 -15.01 -11.50
N ARG A 345 30.34 -14.17 -11.19
CA ARG A 345 30.70 -13.02 -12.04
C ARG A 345 31.04 -13.44 -13.48
N GLY A 346 31.70 -14.58 -13.65
CA GLY A 346 32.01 -15.14 -14.97
C GLY A 346 30.75 -15.44 -15.77
N MET A 347 29.82 -16.19 -15.18
CA MET A 347 28.52 -16.51 -15.80
C MET A 347 27.73 -15.25 -16.14
N TYR A 348 27.67 -14.28 -15.22
CA TYR A 348 26.94 -13.04 -15.46
C TYR A 348 27.60 -12.16 -16.54
N ARG A 349 28.93 -12.24 -16.70
CA ARG A 349 29.63 -11.52 -17.78
C ARG A 349 29.23 -12.05 -19.16
N GLU A 350 29.01 -13.36 -19.30
CA GLU A 350 28.50 -13.96 -20.54
C GLU A 350 27.10 -13.39 -20.86
N PHE A 351 26.22 -13.34 -19.86
CA PHE A 351 24.91 -12.69 -20.00
C PHE A 351 25.03 -11.25 -20.49
N VAL A 352 25.85 -10.42 -19.85
CA VAL A 352 26.01 -9.00 -20.23
C VAL A 352 26.58 -8.86 -21.64
N ALA A 353 27.53 -9.72 -22.03
CA ALA A 353 28.11 -9.70 -23.37
C ALA A 353 27.09 -9.99 -24.48
N GLU A 354 26.11 -10.86 -24.19
CA GLU A 354 25.05 -11.24 -25.12
C GLU A 354 23.77 -10.41 -25.01
N ASN A 355 23.64 -9.59 -23.95
CA ASN A 355 22.49 -8.71 -23.71
C ASN A 355 22.95 -7.27 -23.44
N PRO A 356 23.36 -6.50 -24.48
CA PRO A 356 23.92 -5.17 -24.30
C PRO A 356 23.00 -4.19 -23.56
N THR A 357 21.66 -4.38 -23.58
CA THR A 357 20.71 -3.58 -22.79
C THR A 357 21.04 -3.58 -21.29
N TRP A 358 21.59 -4.67 -20.78
CA TRP A 358 22.02 -4.84 -19.39
C TRP A 358 23.51 -4.56 -19.18
N ALA A 359 24.21 -4.02 -20.18
CA ALA A 359 25.60 -3.62 -20.05
C ALA A 359 25.77 -2.31 -19.29
N ARG A 360 26.98 -2.10 -18.74
CA ARG A 360 27.30 -0.94 -17.89
C ARG A 360 27.08 0.40 -18.62
N GLU A 361 27.26 0.41 -19.93
CA GLU A 361 27.04 1.59 -20.78
C GLU A 361 25.58 2.05 -20.78
N ASN A 362 24.63 1.14 -20.50
CA ASN A 362 23.19 1.42 -20.43
C ASN A 362 22.67 1.56 -18.99
N ALA A 363 23.53 1.50 -17.98
CA ALA A 363 23.12 1.55 -16.57
C ALA A 363 22.29 2.81 -16.23
N SER A 364 22.65 3.99 -16.78
CA SER A 364 21.89 5.22 -16.53
C SER A 364 20.44 5.17 -17.05
N ALA A 365 20.18 4.45 -18.14
CA ALA A 365 18.83 4.23 -18.64
C ALA A 365 18.05 3.28 -17.71
N LEU A 366 18.69 2.19 -17.27
CA LEU A 366 18.09 1.24 -16.32
C LEU A 366 17.77 1.90 -14.97
N VAL A 367 18.60 2.84 -14.50
CA VAL A 367 18.33 3.64 -13.29
C VAL A 367 17.12 4.56 -13.51
N ALA A 368 17.05 5.24 -14.67
CA ALA A 368 15.93 6.12 -14.98
C ALA A 368 14.59 5.35 -15.06
N ASP A 369 14.64 4.09 -15.50
CA ASP A 369 13.48 3.17 -15.54
C ASP A 369 13.17 2.53 -14.18
N GLY A 370 13.97 2.80 -13.13
CA GLY A 370 13.79 2.23 -11.79
C GLY A 370 14.05 0.72 -11.73
N LEU A 371 14.87 0.18 -12.64
CA LEU A 371 15.21 -1.25 -12.70
C LEU A 371 16.43 -1.59 -11.85
N VAL A 372 17.34 -0.63 -11.67
CA VAL A 372 18.58 -0.80 -10.90
C VAL A 372 18.93 0.49 -10.15
N THR A 373 19.76 0.39 -9.10
CA THR A 373 20.42 1.54 -8.48
C THR A 373 21.75 1.87 -9.15
N ASP A 374 22.33 3.03 -8.82
CA ASP A 374 23.60 3.53 -9.38
C ASP A 374 24.80 2.59 -9.20
N GLU A 375 24.73 1.67 -8.24
CA GLU A 375 25.77 0.68 -7.97
C GLU A 375 25.75 -0.52 -8.92
N TYR A 376 24.80 -0.60 -9.87
CA TYR A 376 24.68 -1.72 -10.81
C TYR A 376 26.00 -2.02 -11.54
N LEU A 377 26.43 -3.29 -11.47
CA LEU A 377 27.69 -3.77 -12.04
C LEU A 377 28.95 -3.04 -11.55
N ALA A 378 28.94 -2.47 -10.34
CA ALA A 378 30.11 -1.83 -9.74
C ALA A 378 31.35 -2.75 -9.66
N TRP A 379 31.15 -4.07 -9.67
CA TRP A 379 32.22 -5.07 -9.70
C TRP A 379 32.94 -5.19 -11.05
N LEU A 380 32.37 -4.71 -12.16
CA LEU A 380 33.02 -4.80 -13.47
C LEU A 380 34.28 -3.93 -13.50
N GLY A 381 35.43 -4.56 -13.78
CA GLY A 381 36.72 -3.88 -13.86
C GLY A 381 37.48 -3.74 -12.54
N ASP A 382 36.99 -4.34 -11.44
CA ASP A 382 37.70 -4.34 -10.15
C ASP A 382 38.91 -5.31 -10.11
N GLY A 383 39.10 -6.11 -11.15
CA GLY A 383 40.21 -7.07 -11.29
C GLY A 383 40.10 -8.32 -10.39
N ARG A 384 38.98 -8.52 -9.68
CA ARG A 384 38.76 -9.69 -8.83
C ARG A 384 38.25 -10.89 -9.64
N SER A 385 38.35 -12.08 -9.03
CA SER A 385 38.07 -13.36 -9.66
C SER A 385 36.64 -13.50 -10.20
N ASP A 386 36.51 -14.14 -11.36
CA ASP A 386 35.23 -14.52 -11.96
C ASP A 386 34.50 -15.62 -11.19
N ALA A 387 35.20 -16.31 -10.28
CA ALA A 387 34.63 -17.34 -9.41
C ALA A 387 33.87 -16.74 -8.20
N LEU A 388 33.92 -15.43 -7.98
CA LEU A 388 33.08 -14.77 -6.97
C LEU A 388 31.61 -14.84 -7.39
N PRO A 389 30.66 -14.93 -6.44
CA PRO A 389 29.25 -14.71 -6.76
C PRO A 389 29.08 -13.32 -7.36
N VAL A 390 28.16 -13.19 -8.30
CA VAL A 390 27.76 -11.89 -8.82
C VAL A 390 27.06 -11.11 -7.71
N THR A 391 27.45 -9.85 -7.53
CA THR A 391 26.81 -8.88 -6.64
C THR A 391 26.45 -7.63 -7.43
N HIS A 392 25.86 -6.62 -6.81
CA HIS A 392 25.42 -5.41 -7.50
C HIS A 392 24.50 -5.70 -8.69
N VAL A 393 23.54 -6.58 -8.47
CA VAL A 393 22.50 -6.93 -9.43
C VAL A 393 21.14 -6.81 -8.74
N SER A 394 20.20 -6.14 -9.40
CA SER A 394 18.84 -5.99 -8.90
C SER A 394 18.02 -7.26 -9.16
N TYR A 395 16.83 -7.35 -8.58
CA TYR A 395 15.89 -8.43 -8.85
C TYR A 395 15.52 -8.50 -10.35
N ALA A 396 15.31 -7.34 -10.99
CA ALA A 396 15.00 -7.29 -12.42
C ALA A 396 16.17 -7.84 -13.26
N ALA A 397 17.40 -7.47 -12.93
CA ALA A 397 18.60 -7.95 -13.61
C ALA A 397 18.82 -9.46 -13.42
N ALA A 398 18.49 -9.99 -12.24
CA ALA A 398 18.57 -11.42 -11.94
C ALA A 398 17.49 -12.23 -12.69
N ARG A 399 16.28 -11.67 -12.87
CA ARG A 399 15.23 -12.28 -13.69
C ARG A 399 15.57 -12.29 -15.17
N GLU A 400 16.14 -11.21 -15.69
CA GLU A 400 16.57 -11.18 -17.09
C GLU A 400 17.74 -12.14 -17.36
N TYR A 401 18.65 -12.31 -16.40
CA TYR A 401 19.63 -13.40 -16.47
C TYR A 401 18.94 -14.76 -16.55
N ALA A 402 17.94 -15.03 -15.70
CA ALA A 402 17.24 -16.31 -15.72
C ALA A 402 16.45 -16.54 -17.02
N ALA A 403 15.82 -15.50 -17.56
CA ALA A 403 15.17 -15.56 -18.88
C ALA A 403 16.18 -15.91 -19.98
N TRP A 404 17.32 -15.20 -20.03
CA TRP A 404 18.42 -15.50 -20.96
C TRP A 404 19.00 -16.90 -20.77
N PHE A 405 19.13 -17.37 -19.54
CA PHE A 405 19.63 -18.72 -19.25
C PHE A 405 18.65 -19.78 -19.73
N SER A 406 17.34 -19.52 -19.67
CA SER A 406 16.29 -20.42 -20.19
C SER A 406 16.51 -20.76 -21.66
N ASP A 407 16.91 -19.78 -22.48
CA ASP A 407 17.19 -19.98 -23.91
C ASP A 407 18.37 -20.93 -24.17
N ARG A 408 19.21 -21.16 -23.15
CA ARG A 408 20.36 -22.09 -23.19
C ARG A 408 20.06 -23.44 -22.55
N THR A 409 18.93 -23.58 -21.87
CA THR A 409 18.54 -24.81 -21.19
C THR A 409 17.45 -25.54 -21.95
N ALA A 410 17.84 -26.38 -22.92
CA ALA A 410 16.89 -27.16 -23.70
C ALA A 410 15.98 -28.03 -22.80
N GLY A 411 14.67 -27.82 -22.89
CA GLY A 411 13.65 -28.55 -22.11
C GLY A 411 13.45 -28.04 -20.69
N TYR A 412 14.03 -26.89 -20.35
CA TYR A 412 13.90 -26.27 -19.03
C TYR A 412 13.64 -24.78 -19.14
N THR A 413 12.85 -24.27 -18.20
CA THR A 413 12.68 -22.84 -17.94
C THR A 413 13.46 -22.49 -16.69
N ALA A 414 14.38 -21.53 -16.80
CA ALA A 414 15.15 -21.03 -15.68
C ALA A 414 14.45 -19.82 -15.06
N ARG A 415 14.43 -19.78 -13.72
CA ARG A 415 13.87 -18.68 -12.94
C ARG A 415 14.61 -18.53 -11.62
N LEU A 416 14.29 -17.47 -10.88
CA LEU A 416 14.67 -17.38 -9.48
C LEU A 416 13.89 -18.42 -8.66
N PRO A 417 14.48 -18.98 -7.59
CA PRO A 417 13.75 -19.84 -6.68
C PRO A 417 12.59 -19.08 -6.06
N ARG A 418 11.46 -19.74 -5.85
CA ARG A 418 10.46 -19.25 -4.90
C ARG A 418 11.05 -19.35 -3.50
N GLU A 419 10.59 -18.50 -2.58
CA GLU A 419 11.10 -18.43 -1.21
C GLU A 419 11.04 -19.80 -0.50
N HIS A 420 9.93 -20.52 -0.66
CA HIS A 420 9.74 -21.83 -0.08
C HIS A 420 10.61 -22.91 -0.76
N GLU A 421 10.85 -22.84 -2.07
CA GLU A 421 11.80 -23.74 -2.76
C GLU A 421 13.23 -23.52 -2.27
N TRP A 422 13.62 -22.27 -2.08
CA TRP A 422 14.93 -21.92 -1.51
C TRP A 422 15.09 -22.52 -0.11
N GLU A 423 14.05 -22.42 0.74
CA GLU A 423 14.10 -22.97 2.10
C GLU A 423 14.15 -24.50 2.10
N VAL A 424 13.42 -25.18 1.22
CA VAL A 424 13.56 -26.64 1.04
C VAL A 424 14.99 -26.99 0.68
N ALA A 425 15.56 -26.33 -0.33
CA ALA A 425 16.93 -26.56 -0.76
C ALA A 425 17.94 -26.32 0.38
N ALA A 426 17.72 -25.29 1.22
CA ALA A 426 18.58 -25.01 2.36
C ALA A 426 18.48 -26.08 3.45
N ARG A 427 17.27 -26.56 3.75
CA ARG A 427 17.01 -27.58 4.77
C ARG A 427 17.61 -28.94 4.42
N VAL A 428 17.40 -29.42 3.19
CA VAL A 428 18.00 -30.69 2.73
C VAL A 428 19.52 -30.62 2.64
N ASN A 429 20.07 -29.40 2.61
CA ASN A 429 21.49 -29.15 2.61
C ASN A 429 22.07 -28.98 4.03
N GLU A 430 21.25 -28.88 5.10
CA GLU A 430 21.79 -28.92 6.46
C GLU A 430 22.53 -30.25 6.71
N SER A 431 23.60 -30.21 7.50
CA SER A 431 24.41 -31.40 7.79
C SER A 431 24.86 -31.40 9.25
N ASP A 432 25.19 -32.56 9.80
CA ASP A 432 25.69 -32.71 11.18
C ASP A 432 27.00 -31.94 11.42
N LEU A 433 27.77 -31.68 10.37
CA LEU A 433 28.99 -30.86 10.44
C LEU A 433 28.70 -29.37 10.61
N TYR A 434 27.51 -28.93 10.20
CA TYR A 434 27.07 -27.55 10.21
C TYR A 434 25.58 -27.48 10.65
N PRO A 435 25.26 -27.80 11.92
CA PRO A 435 23.88 -27.71 12.39
C PRO A 435 23.42 -26.24 12.35
N GLY A 436 22.38 -25.93 11.56
CA GLY A 436 21.93 -24.56 11.31
C GLY A 436 22.78 -23.77 10.29
N ALA A 437 23.31 -24.49 9.30
CA ALA A 437 24.51 -24.33 8.47
C ALA A 437 25.03 -22.94 8.01
N PHE A 438 25.16 -21.92 8.87
CA PHE A 438 26.02 -20.77 8.57
C PHE A 438 27.46 -21.03 9.06
N ARG A 439 28.40 -21.23 8.13
CA ARG A 439 29.83 -21.23 8.45
C ARG A 439 30.29 -19.79 8.62
N GLU A 440 30.76 -19.42 9.82
CA GLU A 440 31.33 -18.08 10.01
C GLU A 440 32.67 -17.96 9.27
N VAL A 441 32.68 -17.15 8.21
CA VAL A 441 33.88 -16.78 7.46
C VAL A 441 34.11 -15.30 7.67
N VAL A 442 35.24 -14.94 8.30
CA VAL A 442 35.62 -13.53 8.50
C VAL A 442 36.26 -13.02 7.21
N THR A 443 35.57 -12.12 6.53
CA THR A 443 36.00 -11.52 5.26
C THR A 443 35.42 -10.11 5.10
N ASP A 444 36.00 -9.31 4.21
CA ASP A 444 35.58 -7.93 3.88
C ASP A 444 34.78 -7.85 2.57
N GLY A 445 34.37 -9.00 2.02
CA GLY A 445 33.58 -9.10 0.80
C GLY A 445 33.18 -10.53 0.49
N PRO A 446 32.50 -10.78 -0.64
CA PRO A 446 32.24 -12.15 -1.07
C PRO A 446 33.56 -12.87 -1.38
N VAL A 447 33.53 -14.19 -1.20
CA VAL A 447 34.62 -15.10 -1.56
C VAL A 447 34.20 -15.98 -2.73
N ALA A 448 35.15 -16.73 -3.32
CA ALA A 448 34.83 -17.61 -4.44
C ALA A 448 33.74 -18.61 -4.03
N VAL A 449 32.84 -18.96 -4.96
CA VAL A 449 31.73 -19.87 -4.67
C VAL A 449 32.23 -21.18 -4.04
N GLY A 450 31.56 -21.62 -2.99
CA GLY A 450 31.97 -22.74 -2.13
C GLY A 450 32.88 -22.36 -0.96
N GLY A 451 33.30 -21.09 -0.84
CA GLY A 451 34.12 -20.63 0.27
C GLY A 451 33.40 -20.62 1.63
N PHE A 452 32.06 -20.58 1.65
CA PHE A 452 31.25 -20.78 2.86
C PHE A 452 30.91 -22.26 3.10
N GLY A 453 31.29 -23.14 2.18
CA GLY A 453 31.18 -24.59 2.31
C GLY A 453 29.97 -25.18 1.57
N ALA A 454 29.95 -26.51 1.49
CA ALA A 454 28.85 -27.30 0.97
C ALA A 454 28.13 -28.03 2.10
N GLY A 455 26.84 -28.24 1.94
CA GLY A 455 26.04 -29.04 2.84
C GLY A 455 25.84 -30.49 2.37
N ALA A 456 24.93 -31.22 3.02
CA ALA A 456 24.70 -32.64 2.76
C ALA A 456 24.19 -32.91 1.33
N ALA A 457 23.41 -32.00 0.78
CA ALA A 457 22.90 -32.06 -0.60
C ALA A 457 23.93 -31.60 -1.65
N GLY A 458 25.11 -31.15 -1.24
CA GLY A 458 26.14 -30.64 -2.14
C GLY A 458 25.85 -29.24 -2.70
N LEU A 459 24.94 -28.49 -2.08
CA LEU A 459 24.72 -27.08 -2.39
C LEU A 459 25.73 -26.22 -1.62
N PHE A 460 26.39 -25.33 -2.34
CA PHE A 460 27.38 -24.39 -1.84
C PHE A 460 26.73 -23.08 -1.42
N ASP A 461 27.27 -22.50 -0.35
CA ASP A 461 26.98 -21.13 0.09
C ASP A 461 25.48 -20.84 0.27
N MET A 462 24.67 -21.83 0.68
CA MET A 462 23.25 -21.61 0.99
C MET A 462 23.05 -20.66 2.18
N LEU A 463 24.03 -20.56 3.07
CA LEU A 463 24.02 -19.63 4.19
C LEU A 463 25.36 -18.89 4.22
N GLY A 464 25.32 -17.57 4.01
CA GLY A 464 26.49 -16.71 3.87
C GLY A 464 26.90 -16.46 2.42
N ASN A 465 28.10 -15.92 2.24
CA ASN A 465 28.58 -15.32 0.99
C ASN A 465 27.71 -14.14 0.54
N VAL A 466 26.55 -14.37 -0.08
CA VAL A 466 25.65 -13.31 -0.54
C VAL A 466 24.20 -13.65 -0.21
N TRP A 467 23.41 -12.63 0.13
CA TRP A 467 21.97 -12.74 0.10
C TRP A 467 21.53 -13.11 -1.31
N GLU A 468 20.49 -13.92 -1.45
CA GLU A 468 20.03 -14.40 -2.74
C GLU A 468 18.60 -13.93 -3.04
N TRP A 469 18.42 -13.28 -4.19
CA TRP A 469 17.09 -12.96 -4.70
C TRP A 469 16.23 -14.21 -4.88
N THR A 470 14.99 -14.12 -4.42
CA THR A 470 13.92 -15.08 -4.72
C THR A 470 12.82 -14.40 -5.56
N ASP A 471 11.92 -15.20 -6.15
CA ASP A 471 10.86 -14.64 -6.99
C ASP A 471 9.72 -13.99 -6.20
N ASP A 472 9.63 -14.32 -4.91
CA ASP A 472 8.54 -13.89 -4.03
C ASP A 472 8.63 -12.40 -3.67
N ARG A 473 7.46 -11.77 -3.69
CA ARG A 473 7.21 -10.51 -3.00
C ARG A 473 7.22 -10.76 -1.50
N TYR A 474 7.68 -9.77 -0.74
CA TYR A 474 7.74 -9.86 0.71
C TYR A 474 6.35 -9.64 1.31
N LEU A 475 5.73 -10.73 1.75
CA LEU A 475 4.51 -10.74 2.56
C LEU A 475 4.88 -10.99 4.03
N PRO A 476 4.78 -10.00 4.93
CA PRO A 476 5.10 -10.19 6.35
C PRO A 476 4.27 -11.30 7.00
N ALA A 477 2.97 -11.35 6.67
CA ALA A 477 2.03 -12.35 7.15
C ALA A 477 1.90 -13.53 6.18
N VAL A 478 2.99 -13.89 5.46
CA VAL A 478 3.02 -15.07 4.60
C VAL A 478 2.56 -16.33 5.35
N HIS A 479 2.84 -16.41 6.65
CA HIS A 479 2.46 -17.53 7.51
C HIS A 479 0.96 -17.53 7.87
N ALA A 480 0.19 -16.52 7.47
CA ALA A 480 -1.26 -16.57 7.55
C ALA A 480 -1.89 -17.27 6.35
N LEU A 481 -1.12 -17.51 5.29
CA LEU A 481 -1.61 -17.99 4.00
C LEU A 481 -1.29 -19.47 3.79
N SER A 482 -2.15 -20.19 3.08
CA SER A 482 -1.92 -21.50 2.47
C SER A 482 -1.00 -21.37 1.25
N SER A 483 -0.61 -22.49 0.65
CA SER A 483 0.21 -22.44 -0.58
C SER A 483 -0.55 -21.79 -1.73
N ASP A 484 -1.84 -22.10 -1.89
CA ASP A 484 -2.67 -21.61 -2.99
C ASP A 484 -3.00 -20.12 -2.79
N ALA A 485 -3.32 -19.70 -1.56
CA ALA A 485 -3.54 -18.28 -1.25
C ALA A 485 -2.26 -17.45 -1.41
N LEU A 486 -1.10 -18.00 -1.07
CA LEU A 486 0.18 -17.35 -1.35
C LEU A 486 0.37 -17.12 -2.86
N GLU A 487 0.13 -18.13 -3.70
CA GLU A 487 0.24 -17.97 -5.15
C GLU A 487 -0.70 -16.90 -5.70
N ARG A 488 -1.93 -16.81 -5.17
CA ARG A 488 -2.88 -15.73 -5.51
C ARG A 488 -2.42 -14.36 -5.02
N ALA A 489 -1.92 -14.27 -3.79
CA ALA A 489 -1.41 -13.04 -3.20
C ALA A 489 -0.21 -12.47 -3.98
N GLN A 490 0.70 -13.33 -4.44
CA GLN A 490 1.90 -12.95 -5.23
C GLN A 490 1.55 -12.25 -6.57
N GLN A 491 0.30 -12.39 -7.04
CA GLN A 491 -0.18 -11.70 -8.25
C GLN A 491 -0.34 -10.19 -8.03
N TYR A 492 -0.43 -9.70 -6.80
CA TYR A 492 -0.53 -8.27 -6.49
C TYR A 492 0.84 -7.66 -6.15
N PRO A 493 1.07 -6.36 -6.42
CA PRO A 493 2.35 -5.73 -6.14
C PRO A 493 2.63 -5.58 -4.64
N ALA A 494 3.92 -5.53 -4.30
CA ALA A 494 4.40 -5.21 -2.97
C ALA A 494 5.64 -4.31 -3.05
N ALA A 495 5.90 -3.53 -2.01
CA ALA A 495 7.01 -2.60 -1.95
C ALA A 495 8.40 -3.28 -1.95
N HIS A 496 8.48 -4.54 -1.52
CA HIS A 496 9.74 -5.26 -1.34
C HIS A 496 9.66 -6.69 -1.86
N ARG A 497 10.82 -7.27 -2.18
CA ARG A 497 11.04 -8.67 -2.54
C ARG A 497 11.76 -9.40 -1.41
N VAL A 498 11.65 -10.72 -1.41
CA VAL A 498 12.36 -11.57 -0.45
C VAL A 498 13.78 -11.86 -0.94
N VAL A 499 14.75 -11.74 -0.02
CA VAL A 499 16.08 -12.34 -0.15
C VAL A 499 16.35 -13.35 0.97
N ARG A 500 17.19 -14.34 0.69
CA ARG A 500 17.48 -15.46 1.60
C ARG A 500 18.98 -15.70 1.77
N GLY A 501 19.38 -16.44 2.80
CA GLY A 501 20.74 -16.95 2.96
C GLY A 501 21.69 -16.14 3.83
N GLY A 502 21.49 -14.83 3.99
CA GLY A 502 22.51 -14.00 4.62
C GLY A 502 23.70 -13.75 3.69
N SER A 503 24.57 -12.81 4.05
CA SER A 503 25.77 -12.46 3.30
C SER A 503 27.03 -12.60 4.15
N TRP A 504 28.18 -12.33 3.53
CA TRP A 504 29.49 -12.23 4.18
C TRP A 504 29.53 -11.20 5.33
N ALA A 505 28.58 -10.24 5.36
CA ALA A 505 28.47 -9.26 6.44
C ALA A 505 27.68 -9.76 7.66
N ASN A 506 26.95 -10.87 7.52
CA ASN A 506 26.17 -11.45 8.61
C ASN A 506 27.04 -12.35 9.50
N ARG A 507 26.65 -12.45 10.76
CA ARG A 507 27.24 -13.39 11.73
C ARG A 507 26.42 -14.68 11.78
N SER A 508 27.06 -15.77 12.20
CA SER A 508 26.47 -17.11 12.29
C SER A 508 25.23 -17.20 13.18
N ASN A 509 25.10 -16.32 14.16
CA ASN A 509 23.93 -16.22 15.04
C ASN A 509 22.86 -15.23 14.56
N GLY A 510 23.09 -14.52 13.46
CA GLY A 510 22.20 -13.48 12.96
C GLY A 510 21.30 -13.91 11.81
N VAL A 511 21.58 -15.06 11.20
CA VAL A 511 20.82 -15.63 10.07
C VAL A 511 20.72 -17.14 10.21
N SER A 512 19.62 -17.70 9.72
CA SER A 512 19.34 -19.14 9.68
C SER A 512 18.64 -19.49 8.36
N VAL A 513 18.40 -20.79 8.14
CA VAL A 513 17.63 -21.27 6.99
C VAL A 513 16.22 -20.68 6.90
N THR A 514 15.66 -20.13 7.98
CA THR A 514 14.33 -19.50 8.01
C THR A 514 14.36 -17.98 7.92
N THR A 515 15.54 -17.34 8.00
CA THR A 515 15.65 -15.88 8.02
C THR A 515 15.27 -15.25 6.68
N ARG A 516 14.26 -14.37 6.70
CA ARG A 516 13.74 -13.65 5.55
C ARG A 516 14.31 -12.23 5.53
N GLY A 517 15.03 -11.86 4.46
CA GLY A 517 15.38 -10.46 4.21
C GLY A 517 14.34 -9.80 3.32
N LEU A 518 14.06 -8.52 3.55
CA LEU A 518 13.27 -7.69 2.65
C LEU A 518 14.17 -6.66 1.97
N GLN A 519 14.02 -6.49 0.66
CA GLN A 519 14.81 -5.53 -0.11
C GLN A 519 13.96 -4.87 -1.21
N PRO A 520 14.16 -3.57 -1.49
CA PRO A 520 13.58 -2.94 -2.68
C PRO A 520 14.06 -3.64 -3.95
N GLN A 521 13.17 -3.86 -4.91
CA GLN A 521 13.47 -4.71 -6.08
C GLN A 521 14.54 -4.14 -7.03
N ASP A 522 14.76 -2.83 -6.99
CA ASP A 522 15.74 -2.09 -7.79
C ASP A 522 17.15 -2.08 -7.17
N TRP A 523 17.29 -2.47 -5.91
CA TRP A 523 18.58 -2.42 -5.22
C TRP A 523 19.64 -3.35 -5.81
N ALA A 524 20.78 -2.78 -6.18
CA ALA A 524 21.96 -3.51 -6.63
C ALA A 524 23.12 -3.30 -5.64
N THR A 525 23.22 -4.13 -4.59
CA THR A 525 24.16 -3.92 -3.47
C THR A 525 25.33 -4.93 -3.47
N PRO A 526 26.44 -4.67 -2.76
CA PRO A 526 27.57 -5.62 -2.66
C PRO A 526 27.25 -6.89 -1.85
N PHE A 527 26.06 -6.98 -1.25
CA PHE A 527 25.67 -8.08 -0.37
C PHE A 527 24.70 -9.05 -1.02
N ILE A 528 24.10 -8.69 -2.16
CA ILE A 528 23.02 -9.45 -2.78
C ILE A 528 23.46 -9.95 -4.16
N GLY A 529 23.32 -11.25 -4.36
CA GLY A 529 23.41 -11.95 -5.62
C GLY A 529 22.15 -12.80 -5.82
N PHE A 530 22.29 -13.92 -6.51
CA PHE A 530 21.19 -14.86 -6.72
C PHE A 530 21.70 -16.22 -7.18
N ARG A 531 20.83 -17.23 -7.09
CA ARG A 531 20.96 -18.50 -7.80
C ARG A 531 19.73 -18.74 -8.65
N VAL A 532 19.82 -19.68 -9.57
CA VAL A 532 18.71 -20.05 -10.46
C VAL A 532 18.19 -21.44 -10.12
N VAL A 533 16.91 -21.65 -10.37
CA VAL A 533 16.29 -22.97 -10.43
C VAL A 533 15.77 -23.23 -11.83
N LEU A 534 15.68 -24.51 -12.20
CA LEU A 534 15.08 -24.96 -13.45
C LEU A 534 13.83 -25.76 -13.17
N GLU A 535 12.77 -25.43 -13.87
CA GLU A 535 11.57 -26.26 -13.99
C GLU A 535 11.52 -26.87 -15.39
N ARG A 536 10.95 -28.07 -15.50
CA ARG A 536 10.80 -28.72 -16.80
C ARG A 536 9.78 -27.95 -17.63
N SER A 537 10.14 -27.54 -18.84
CA SER A 537 9.19 -26.90 -19.74
C SER A 537 8.08 -27.89 -20.10
N MET A 538 6.82 -27.45 -20.00
CA MET A 538 5.63 -28.26 -20.35
C MET A 538 5.53 -28.56 -21.84
#